data_AF-A0A848F9I4-F1
#
_entry.id   AF-A0A848F9I4-F1
#
_cell.length_a   1.000
_cell.length_b   1.000
_cell.length_c   1.000
_cell.angle_alpha   90.00
_cell.angle_beta   90.00
_cell.angle_gamma   90.00
#
_symmetry.space_group_name_H-M   'P 1'
#
loop_
_entity.id
_entity.type
_entity.pdbx_description
1 polymer ?
#
loop_
_entity_poly.entity_id
_entity_poly.type
_entity_poly.pdbx_seq_one_letter_code
_entity_poly.pdbx_strand_id
1 'polypeptide(L)'
;MPTTTDVMQPFMAPFTKLAQSNLELLTKFSLSPEVVSQAMAQAQRMFLQPSATAPMQLPSNALADLMMGLMKNYMEFLMELGQGSATLMQQAPTTLAKAAQQAARPTAAA
;
A
#
# COMPACT_ATOMS: atom_id res chain seq x y z
N MET A 1 -0.22 4.93 29.87
CA MET A 1 0.43 3.81 29.15
C MET A 1 0.06 3.96 27.70
N PRO A 2 1.00 4.16 26.75
CA PRO A 2 0.65 3.95 25.34
C PRO A 2 0.17 2.50 25.21
N THR A 3 -1.01 2.31 24.67
CA THR A 3 -1.58 0.98 24.46
C THR A 3 -0.83 0.28 23.33
N THR A 4 -0.87 -1.05 23.25
CA THR A 4 -0.29 -1.81 22.12
C THR A 4 -0.73 -1.24 20.76
N THR A 5 -1.93 -0.66 20.72
CA THR A 5 -2.51 0.08 19.59
C THR A 5 -1.69 1.29 19.16
N ASP A 6 -1.15 2.09 20.11
CA ASP A 6 -0.37 3.30 19.83
C ASP A 6 0.98 3.00 19.18
N VAL A 7 1.57 1.84 19.48
CA VAL A 7 2.87 1.41 18.92
C VAL A 7 2.69 0.67 17.59
N MET A 8 1.58 -0.05 17.41
CA MET A 8 1.29 -0.76 16.16
C MET A 8 0.84 0.17 15.04
N GLN A 9 0.16 1.28 15.34
CA GLN A 9 -0.34 2.19 14.32
C GLN A 9 0.74 2.75 13.37
N PRO A 10 1.88 3.29 13.85
CA PRO A 10 2.94 3.76 12.96
C PRO A 10 3.64 2.63 12.19
N PHE A 11 3.63 1.41 12.73
CA PHE A 11 4.15 0.23 12.03
C PHE A 11 3.20 -0.27 10.93
N MET A 12 1.89 -0.11 11.11
CA MET A 12 0.85 -0.52 10.14
C MET A 12 0.59 0.52 9.04
N ALA A 13 1.02 1.77 9.24
CA ALA A 13 0.81 2.85 8.30
C ALA A 13 1.36 2.56 6.88
N PRO A 14 2.59 2.02 6.70
CA PRO A 14 3.13 1.73 5.36
C PRO A 14 2.31 0.68 4.61
N PHE A 15 1.77 -0.32 5.30
CA PHE A 15 0.91 -1.36 4.70
C PHE A 15 -0.42 -0.79 4.23
N THR A 16 -1.03 0.06 5.07
CA THR A 16 -2.28 0.75 4.72
C THR A 16 -2.07 1.64 3.50
N LYS A 17 -0.96 2.39 3.47
CA LYS A 17 -0.60 3.24 2.33
C LYS A 17 -0.37 2.42 1.06
N LEU A 18 0.38 1.32 1.12
CA LEU A 18 0.60 0.44 -0.02
C LEU A 18 -0.72 -0.06 -0.62
N ALA A 19 -1.66 -0.49 0.22
CA ALA A 19 -2.98 -0.95 -0.24
C ALA A 19 -3.76 0.17 -0.94
N GLN A 20 -3.77 1.38 -0.36
CA GLN A 20 -4.44 2.54 -0.96
C GLN A 20 -3.81 2.94 -2.30
N SER A 21 -2.48 3.03 -2.37
CA SER A 21 -1.77 3.38 -3.60
C SER A 21 -1.97 2.36 -4.71
N ASN A 22 -2.00 1.06 -4.37
CA ASN A 22 -2.27 0.01 -5.36
C ASN A 22 -3.72 0.04 -5.84
N LEU A 23 -4.69 0.31 -4.96
CA LEU A 23 -6.09 0.44 -5.36
C LEU A 23 -6.32 1.65 -6.26
N GLU A 24 -5.68 2.78 -5.95
CA GLU A 24 -5.71 3.97 -6.80
C GLU A 24 -5.12 3.68 -8.19
N LEU A 25 -3.96 3.00 -8.23
CA LEU A 25 -3.31 2.64 -9.48
C LEU A 25 -4.14 1.69 -10.34
N LEU A 26 -4.74 0.66 -9.73
CA LEU A 26 -5.64 -0.26 -10.40
C LEU A 26 -6.88 0.46 -10.95
N THR A 27 -7.43 1.40 -10.17
CA THR A 27 -8.56 2.23 -10.61
C THR A 27 -8.18 3.07 -11.83
N LYS A 28 -7.00 3.72 -11.80
CA LYS A 28 -6.49 4.49 -12.95
C LYS A 28 -6.30 3.62 -14.19
N PHE A 29 -5.75 2.41 -14.01
CA PHE A 29 -5.58 1.46 -15.10
C PHE A 29 -6.94 1.02 -15.69
N SER A 30 -7.92 0.68 -14.85
CA SER A 30 -9.25 0.27 -15.31
C SER A 30 -10.01 1.38 -16.03
N LEU A 31 -9.75 2.65 -15.67
CA LEU A 31 -10.35 3.83 -16.30
C LEU A 31 -9.49 4.40 -17.44
N SER A 32 -8.37 3.75 -17.80
CA SER A 32 -7.51 4.26 -18.87
C SER A 32 -8.28 4.24 -20.20
N PRO A 33 -8.14 5.28 -21.04
CA PRO A 33 -8.81 5.34 -22.34
C PRO A 33 -8.55 4.10 -23.20
N GLU A 34 -7.36 3.53 -23.09
CA GLU A 34 -6.96 2.33 -23.81
C GLU A 34 -7.70 1.09 -23.32
N VAL A 35 -7.81 0.88 -22.01
CA VAL A 35 -8.55 -0.26 -21.44
C VAL A 35 -10.05 -0.12 -21.73
N VAL A 36 -10.61 1.08 -21.57
CA VAL A 36 -12.02 1.36 -21.84
C VAL A 36 -12.35 1.17 -23.33
N SER A 37 -11.54 1.71 -24.23
CA SER A 37 -11.76 1.56 -25.68
C SER A 37 -11.66 0.11 -26.13
N GLN A 38 -10.76 -0.67 -25.52
CA GLN A 38 -10.60 -2.08 -25.82
C GLN A 38 -11.78 -2.92 -25.31
N ALA A 39 -12.28 -2.63 -24.10
CA ALA A 39 -13.48 -3.25 -23.56
C ALA A 39 -14.70 -2.94 -24.45
N MET A 40 -14.84 -1.69 -24.91
CA MET A 40 -15.91 -1.28 -25.83
C MET A 40 -15.80 -1.97 -27.20
N ALA A 41 -14.59 -2.04 -27.75
CA ALA A 41 -14.34 -2.75 -29.01
C ALA A 41 -14.66 -4.25 -28.90
N GLN A 42 -14.37 -4.87 -27.75
CA GLN A 42 -14.71 -6.26 -27.49
C GLN A 42 -16.23 -6.44 -27.34
N ALA A 43 -16.91 -5.55 -26.61
CA ALA A 43 -18.37 -5.58 -26.47
C ALA A 43 -19.06 -5.44 -27.84
N GLN A 44 -18.58 -4.54 -28.70
CA GLN A 44 -19.07 -4.40 -30.08
C GLN A 44 -18.87 -5.69 -30.89
N ARG A 45 -17.69 -6.32 -30.80
CA ARG A 45 -17.43 -7.59 -31.50
C ARG A 45 -18.33 -8.71 -31.02
N MET A 46 -18.55 -8.83 -29.71
CA MET A 46 -19.44 -9.86 -29.14
C MET A 46 -20.90 -9.64 -29.59
N PHE A 47 -21.32 -8.37 -29.68
CA PHE A 47 -22.65 -8.04 -30.19
C PHE A 47 -22.82 -8.39 -31.68
N LEU A 48 -21.79 -8.13 -32.50
CA LEU A 48 -21.82 -8.39 -33.94
C LEU A 48 -21.57 -9.87 -34.29
N GLN A 49 -20.76 -10.57 -33.50
CA GLN A 49 -20.38 -11.96 -33.68
C GLN A 49 -20.28 -12.65 -32.31
N PRO A 50 -21.40 -13.20 -31.79
CA PRO A 50 -21.45 -13.85 -30.48
C PRO A 50 -20.50 -15.05 -30.35
N SER A 51 -20.14 -15.67 -31.47
CA SER A 51 -19.21 -16.80 -31.58
C SER A 51 -17.74 -16.39 -31.66
N ALA A 52 -17.42 -15.10 -31.75
CA ALA A 52 -16.05 -14.60 -31.82
C ALA A 52 -15.49 -14.29 -30.42
N THR A 53 -14.97 -15.31 -29.75
CA THR A 53 -14.18 -15.13 -28.52
C THR A 53 -12.74 -14.75 -28.89
N ALA A 54 -12.52 -13.50 -29.28
CA ALA A 54 -11.16 -12.96 -29.41
C ALA A 54 -10.59 -12.65 -28.01
N PRO A 55 -9.35 -13.05 -27.71
CA PRO A 55 -8.72 -12.71 -26.43
C PRO A 55 -8.61 -11.19 -26.28
N MET A 56 -8.88 -10.70 -25.07
CA MET A 56 -8.67 -9.31 -24.73
C MET A 56 -7.16 -9.06 -24.80
N GLN A 57 -6.72 -8.36 -25.85
CA GLN A 57 -5.39 -7.78 -25.86
C GLN A 57 -5.38 -6.74 -24.73
N LEU A 58 -4.28 -6.61 -24.00
CA LEU A 58 -4.14 -5.52 -23.03
C LEU A 58 -3.36 -4.40 -23.71
N PRO A 59 -3.69 -3.12 -23.47
CA PRO A 59 -2.94 -2.04 -24.06
C PRO A 59 -1.56 -2.00 -23.42
N SER A 60 -0.52 -2.09 -24.24
CA SER A 60 0.88 -2.17 -23.78
C SER A 60 1.29 -0.98 -22.91
N ASN A 61 0.78 0.21 -23.22
CA ASN A 61 1.16 1.44 -22.52
C ASN A 61 0.49 1.53 -21.14
N ALA A 62 -0.83 1.31 -21.06
CA ALA A 62 -1.54 1.28 -19.79
C ALA A 62 -1.01 0.17 -18.86
N LEU A 63 -0.63 -0.98 -19.43
CA LEU A 63 0.00 -2.06 -18.68
C LEU A 63 1.41 -1.68 -18.20
N ALA A 64 2.21 -1.00 -19.02
CA ALA A 64 3.53 -0.52 -18.62
C ALA A 64 3.43 0.51 -17.49
N ASP A 65 2.47 1.44 -17.57
CA ASP A 65 2.22 2.43 -16.51
C ASP A 65 1.76 1.78 -15.21
N LEU A 66 0.91 0.74 -15.28
CA LEU A 66 0.55 -0.08 -14.14
C LEU A 66 1.78 -0.76 -13.52
N MET A 67 2.65 -1.39 -14.33
CA MET A 67 3.85 -2.06 -13.82
C MET A 67 4.83 -1.07 -13.17
N MET A 68 5.07 0.08 -13.81
CA MET A 68 5.93 1.13 -13.25
C MET A 68 5.36 1.70 -11.95
N GLY A 69 4.04 1.93 -11.90
CA GLY A 69 3.35 2.39 -10.70
C GLY A 69 3.44 1.39 -9.54
N LEU A 70 3.26 0.09 -9.82
CA LEU A 70 3.41 -0.96 -8.80
C LEU A 70 4.84 -0.96 -8.26
N MET A 71 5.84 -0.96 -9.14
CA MET A 71 7.24 -0.93 -8.74
C MET A 71 7.55 0.28 -7.86
N LYS A 72 7.02 1.46 -8.22
CA LYS A 72 7.15 2.68 -7.42
C LYS A 72 6.51 2.53 -6.03
N ASN A 73 5.25 2.07 -5.96
CA ASN A 73 4.54 1.88 -4.70
C ASN A 73 5.29 0.92 -3.76
N TYR A 74 5.85 -0.17 -4.30
CA TYR A 74 6.65 -1.13 -3.53
C TYR A 74 7.98 -0.53 -3.05
N MET A 75 8.66 0.26 -3.87
CA MET A 75 9.89 0.94 -3.45
C MET A 75 9.64 1.96 -2.34
N GLU A 76 8.58 2.76 -2.45
CA GLU A 76 8.17 3.69 -1.39
C GLU A 76 7.83 2.94 -0.10
N PHE A 77 7.07 1.84 -0.20
CA PHE A 77 6.75 0.99 0.95
C PHE A 77 8.01 0.46 1.65
N LEU A 78 8.99 -0.06 0.89
CA LEU A 78 10.24 -0.59 1.47
C LEU A 78 11.06 0.51 2.15
N MET A 79 11.09 1.72 1.60
CA MET A 79 11.75 2.86 2.25
C MET A 79 11.06 3.24 3.57
N GLU A 80 9.73 3.35 3.56
CA GLU A 80 8.97 3.71 4.77
C GLU A 80 9.05 2.63 5.85
N LEU A 81 9.00 1.35 5.46
CA LEU A 81 9.17 0.23 6.37
C LEU A 81 10.57 0.24 6.99
N GLY A 82 11.61 0.48 6.18
CA GLY A 82 12.98 0.63 6.64
C GLY A 82 13.14 1.78 7.65
N GLN A 83 12.62 2.96 7.33
CA GLN A 83 12.66 4.13 8.22
C GLN A 83 11.89 3.90 9.52
N GLY A 84 10.70 3.28 9.46
CA GLY A 84 9.91 2.94 10.63
C GLY A 84 10.63 1.95 11.55
N SER A 85 11.26 0.92 10.97
CA SER A 85 12.03 -0.08 11.73
C SER A 85 13.28 0.51 12.39
N ALA A 86 14.02 1.38 11.67
CA ALA A 86 15.18 2.07 12.20
C ALA A 86 14.80 3.01 13.36
N THR A 87 13.69 3.73 13.23
CA THR A 87 13.17 4.61 14.26
C THR A 87 12.78 3.83 15.51
N LEU A 88 12.09 2.69 15.36
CA LEU A 88 11.74 1.80 16.48
C LEU A 88 13.00 1.31 17.21
N MET A 89 14.03 0.86 16.47
CA MET A 89 15.30 0.42 17.07
C MET A 89 16.04 1.54 17.80
N GLN A 90 16.06 2.75 17.25
CA GLN A 90 16.70 3.91 17.90
C GLN A 90 15.94 4.36 19.15
N GLN A 91 14.61 4.25 19.15
CA GLN A 91 13.77 4.61 20.29
C GLN A 91 13.64 3.49 21.32
N ALA A 92 13.98 2.24 21.00
CA ALA A 92 13.84 1.11 21.92
C ALA A 92 14.65 1.28 23.23
N PRO A 93 15.93 1.69 23.23
CA PRO A 93 16.68 1.92 24.47
C PRO A 93 16.07 3.04 25.32
N THR A 94 15.62 4.11 24.68
CA THR A 94 15.02 5.27 25.36
C THR A 94 13.64 4.94 25.93
N THR A 95 12.86 4.13 25.20
CA THR A 95 11.53 3.68 25.63
C THR A 95 11.66 2.71 26.80
N LEU A 96 12.62 1.78 26.74
CA LEU A 96 12.91 0.85 27.85
C LEU A 96 13.44 1.59 29.08
N ALA A 97 14.33 2.56 28.90
CA ALA A 97 14.84 3.40 29.98
C ALA A 97 13.73 4.22 30.65
N LYS A 98 12.81 4.81 29.86
CA LYS A 98 11.63 5.51 30.39
C LYS A 98 10.70 4.55 31.15
N ALA A 99 10.45 3.35 30.61
CA ALA A 99 9.63 2.34 31.29
C ALA A 99 10.26 1.89 32.62
N ALA A 100 11.58 1.67 32.65
CA ALA A 100 12.32 1.33 33.86
C ALA A 100 12.29 2.47 34.89
N GLN A 101 12.47 3.72 34.47
CA GLN A 101 12.36 4.89 35.36
C GLN A 101 10.95 5.08 35.93
N GLN A 102 9.91 4.74 35.16
CA GLN A 102 8.53 4.79 35.62
C GLN A 102 8.19 3.65 36.60
N ALA A 103 8.75 2.45 36.38
CA ALA A 103 8.60 1.32 37.31
C ALA A 103 9.43 1.49 38.59
N ALA A 104 10.56 2.20 38.51
CA ALA A 104 11.42 2.52 39.64
C ALA A 104 10.99 3.77 40.41
N ARG A 105 9.95 4.49 39.96
CA ARG A 105 9.33 5.54 40.80
C ARG A 105 8.72 4.84 42.02
N PRO A 106 9.20 5.11 43.24
CA PRO A 106 8.55 4.61 44.43
C PRO A 106 7.13 5.16 44.43
N THR A 107 6.14 4.34 44.79
CA THR A 107 4.87 4.83 45.33
C THR A 107 5.19 5.54 46.65
N ALA A 108 5.63 6.79 46.55
CA ALA A 108 5.75 7.69 47.68
C ALA A 108 4.45 8.49 47.79
N ALA A 109 3.76 8.25 48.92
CA ALA A 109 2.59 8.96 49.46
C ALA A 109 1.25 8.69 48.74
N ALA A 110 0.15 8.34 49.43
CA ALA A 110 -0.20 8.44 50.85
C ALA A 110 -1.14 7.29 51.26
#